data_AF-A0A2G9UHH6-F1
#
_entry.id   AF-A0A2G9UHH6-F1
#
_cell.length_a   1.000
_cell.length_b   1.000
_cell.length_c   1.000
_cell.angle_alpha   90.00
_cell.angle_beta   90.00
_cell.angle_gamma   90.00
#
_symmetry.space_group_name_H-M   'P 1'
#
loop_
_entity.id
_entity.type
_entity.pdbx_description
1 polymer ?
#
loop_
_entity_poly.entity_id
_entity_poly.type
_entity_poly.pdbx_seq_one_letter_code
_entity_poly.pdbx_strand_id
1 'polypeptide(L)'
;MLIACVANPALMEKGLFPSDVVEHAKKRDGVPCDYENVILSSGATDSIRNVLKMFVRRDAPKPTGIMIPIPQYPLYSATIEEFGLGKATAAAIE
;
A
#
# COMPACT_ATOMS: atom_id res chain seq x y z
N MET A 1 -9.14 2.05 3.97
CA MET A 1 -8.90 1.05 2.92
C MET A 1 -8.04 1.72 1.87
N LEU A 2 -6.74 1.45 1.94
CA LEU A 2 -5.72 2.19 1.21
C LEU A 2 -5.50 1.60 -0.18
N ILE A 3 -5.39 2.51 -1.15
CA ILE A 3 -4.83 2.36 -2.50
C ILE A 3 -5.80 1.77 -3.52
N ALA A 4 -6.51 2.65 -4.23
CA ALA A 4 -6.99 2.33 -5.56
C ALA A 4 -5.83 2.51 -6.55
N CYS A 5 -5.48 1.43 -7.24
CA CYS A 5 -4.57 1.49 -8.37
C CYS A 5 -5.29 2.15 -9.54
N VAL A 6 -4.67 3.14 -10.19
CA VAL A 6 -5.07 3.59 -11.53
C VAL A 6 -4.62 2.54 -12.56
N ALA A 7 -5.05 1.29 -12.36
CA ALA A 7 -4.78 0.16 -13.23
C ALA A 7 -6.07 -0.35 -13.90
N ASN A 8 -7.22 0.24 -13.58
CA ASN A 8 -8.48 -0.06 -14.25
C ASN A 8 -8.81 1.04 -15.28
N PRO A 9 -8.75 0.75 -16.59
CA PRO A 9 -9.08 1.70 -17.65
C PRO A 9 -10.48 2.33 -17.49
N ALA A 10 -11.45 1.58 -16.95
CA ALA A 10 -12.82 2.06 -16.76
C ALA A 10 -12.94 3.17 -15.69
N LEU A 11 -11.98 3.27 -14.76
CA LEU A 11 -11.93 4.36 -13.77
C LEU A 11 -11.27 5.62 -14.36
N MET A 12 -10.46 5.49 -15.41
CA MET A 12 -9.85 6.63 -16.10
C MET A 12 -10.84 7.39 -16.98
N GLU A 13 -11.86 6.70 -17.49
CA GLU A 13 -12.82 7.25 -18.45
C GLU A 13 -13.90 8.14 -17.82
N LYS A 14 -14.16 7.98 -16.51
CA LYS A 14 -15.28 8.65 -15.80
C LYS A 14 -14.92 9.98 -15.10
N GLY A 15 -13.64 10.30 -14.93
CA GLY A 15 -13.20 11.58 -14.36
C GLY A 15 -13.60 11.86 -12.89
N LEU A 16 -14.22 10.90 -12.20
CA LEU A 16 -14.69 11.00 -10.80
C LEU A 16 -14.03 9.93 -9.93
N PHE A 17 -12.72 10.07 -9.76
CA PHE A 17 -11.87 8.97 -9.31
C PHE A 17 -12.10 8.50 -7.86
N PRO A 18 -12.27 9.35 -6.83
CA PRO A 18 -12.41 8.88 -5.45
C PRO A 18 -13.81 8.30 -5.15
N SER A 19 -14.87 8.87 -5.71
CA SER A 19 -16.26 8.45 -5.43
C SER A 19 -16.56 7.05 -5.96
N ASP A 20 -16.10 6.75 -7.18
CA ASP A 20 -16.31 5.45 -7.82
C ASP A 20 -15.59 4.33 -7.04
N VAL A 21 -14.39 4.62 -6.54
CA VAL A 21 -13.62 3.71 -5.66
C VAL A 21 -14.36 3.47 -4.35
N VAL A 22 -14.88 4.53 -3.72
CA VAL A 22 -15.64 4.45 -2.47
C VAL A 22 -16.90 3.60 -2.64
N GLU A 23 -17.65 3.79 -3.73
CA GLU A 23 -18.86 3.01 -4.02
C GLU A 23 -18.53 1.53 -4.25
N HIS A 24 -17.49 1.25 -5.04
CA HIS A 24 -17.05 -0.12 -5.30
C HIS A 24 -16.60 -0.83 -4.01
N ALA A 25 -15.81 -0.15 -3.17
CA ALA A 25 -15.35 -0.65 -1.89
C ALA A 25 -16.53 -0.96 -0.95
N LYS A 26 -17.49 -0.03 -0.83
CA LYS A 26 -18.71 -0.22 -0.03
C LYS A 26 -19.52 -1.43 -0.51
N LYS A 27 -19.67 -1.61 -1.82
CA LYS A 27 -20.41 -2.74 -2.40
C LYS A 27 -19.71 -4.09 -2.18
N ARG A 28 -18.39 -4.13 -2.27
CA ARG A 28 -17.59 -5.35 -2.09
C ARG A 28 -17.51 -5.78 -0.62
N ASP A 29 -17.26 -4.82 0.28
CA ASP A 29 -16.90 -5.12 1.67
C ASP A 29 -18.07 -4.89 2.65
N GLY A 30 -19.12 -4.17 2.26
CA GLY A 30 -20.25 -3.85 3.12
C GLY A 30 -19.93 -2.85 4.25
N VAL A 31 -18.72 -2.26 4.25
CA VAL A 31 -18.23 -1.34 5.28
C VAL A 31 -18.21 0.10 4.72
N PRO A 32 -18.52 1.12 5.54
CA PRO A 32 -18.38 2.52 5.12
C PRO A 32 -16.94 2.84 4.70
N CYS A 33 -16.79 3.35 3.47
CA CYS A 33 -15.54 3.89 2.93
C CYS A 33 -15.67 5.41 2.78
N ASP A 34 -14.63 6.14 3.18
CA ASP A 34 -14.53 7.60 3.09
C ASP A 34 -13.54 7.96 1.98
N TYR A 35 -13.91 8.96 1.16
CA TYR A 35 -13.08 9.43 0.06
C TYR A 35 -11.78 10.08 0.56
N GLU A 36 -11.77 10.68 1.76
CA GLU A 36 -10.56 11.29 2.34
C GLU A 36 -9.48 10.26 2.68
N ASN A 37 -9.88 8.99 2.80
CA ASN A 37 -8.98 7.86 3.02
C ASN A 37 -8.53 7.18 1.70
N VAL A 38 -8.89 7.73 0.55
CA VAL A 38 -8.56 7.19 -0.77
C VAL A 38 -7.46 8.02 -1.41
N ILE A 39 -6.32 7.37 -1.64
CA ILE A 39 -5.19 7.94 -2.38
C ILE A 39 -5.05 7.19 -3.70
N LEU A 40 -4.99 7.95 -4.80
CA LEU A 40 -4.76 7.44 -6.14
C LEU A 40 -3.26 7.37 -6.42
N SER A 41 -2.85 6.32 -7.11
CA SER A 41 -1.45 6.07 -7.44
C SER A 41 -1.30 5.42 -8.80
N SER A 42 -0.12 5.57 -9.38
CA SER A 42 0.30 4.94 -10.64
C SER A 42 0.60 3.44 -10.49
N GLY A 43 -0.29 2.72 -9.79
CA GLY A 43 -0.18 1.28 -9.55
C GLY A 43 0.20 0.90 -8.12
N ALA A 44 0.12 -0.41 -7.83
CA ALA A 44 0.36 -0.95 -6.49
C ALA A 44 1.81 -0.74 -6.03
N THR A 45 2.77 -0.88 -6.95
CA THR A 45 4.20 -0.73 -6.68
C THR A 45 4.53 0.64 -6.08
N ASP A 46 4.09 1.71 -6.73
CA ASP A 46 4.34 3.08 -6.27
C ASP A 46 3.69 3.34 -4.92
N SER A 47 2.49 2.80 -4.72
CA SER A 47 1.79 2.93 -3.44
C SER A 47 2.48 2.23 -2.29
N ILE A 48 2.95 0.99 -2.49
CA ILE A 48 3.71 0.26 -1.46
C ILE A 48 4.98 1.03 -1.10
N ARG A 49 5.71 1.55 -2.09
CA ARG A 49 6.90 2.38 -1.85
C ARG A 49 6.56 3.65 -1.07
N ASN A 50 5.48 4.36 -1.44
CA ASN A 50 5.06 5.56 -0.74
C ASN A 50 4.73 5.30 0.72
N VAL A 51 3.98 4.22 1.00
CA VAL A 51 3.64 3.83 2.38
C VAL A 51 4.90 3.47 3.17
N LEU A 52 5.81 2.64 2.62
CA LEU A 52 7.04 2.26 3.31
C LEU A 52 7.94 3.47 3.61
N LYS A 53 8.00 4.44 2.69
CA LYS A 53 8.78 5.67 2.86
C LYS A 53 8.30 6.51 4.05
N MET A 54 7.01 6.47 4.40
CA MET A 54 6.47 7.20 5.57
C MET A 54 7.02 6.68 6.90
N PHE A 55 7.49 5.43 6.94
CA PHE A 55 8.04 4.81 8.15
C PHE A 55 9.55 5.01 8.32
N VAL A 56 10.21 5.67 7.36
CA VAL A 56 11.64 5.95 7.41
C VAL A 56 11.91 7.03 8.46
N ARG A 57 12.61 6.63 9.53
CA ARG A 57 13.03 7.52 10.61
C ARG A 57 14.53 7.76 10.54
N ARG A 58 14.93 9.04 10.49
CA ARG A 58 16.35 9.44 10.43
C ARG A 58 16.94 9.81 11.80
N ASP A 59 16.07 10.00 12.78
CA ASP A 59 16.37 10.47 14.14
C ASP A 59 16.48 9.32 15.16
N ALA A 60 16.11 8.09 14.77
CA ALA A 60 16.06 6.96 15.66
C ALA A 60 17.39 6.17 15.70
N PRO A 61 17.82 5.66 16.87
CA PRO A 61 19.04 4.85 16.99
C PRO A 61 18.92 3.47 16.34
N LYS A 62 17.69 3.03 16.01
CA LYS A 62 17.41 1.79 15.30
C LYS A 62 16.44 2.05 14.14
N PRO A 63 16.62 1.41 12.98
CA PRO A 63 15.71 1.55 11.86
C PRO A 63 14.34 0.92 12.19
N THR A 64 13.28 1.46 11.61
CA THR A 64 11.93 0.89 11.73
C THR A 64 11.90 -0.50 11.09
N GLY A 65 11.46 -1.51 11.84
CA GLY A 65 11.30 -2.88 11.33
C GLY A 65 9.97 -3.08 10.61
N ILE A 66 10.01 -3.67 9.41
CA ILE A 66 8.83 -4.05 8.62
C ILE A 66 8.74 -5.57 8.59
N MET A 67 7.59 -6.09 9.00
CA MET A 67 7.31 -7.52 8.98
C MET A 67 6.80 -7.94 7.59
N ILE A 68 7.45 -8.92 6.97
CA ILE A 68 7.06 -9.48 5.67
C ILE A 68 6.79 -10.99 5.79
N PRO A 69 5.74 -11.50 5.10
CA PRO A 69 5.41 -12.93 5.13
C PRO A 69 6.37 -13.74 4.24
N ILE A 70 6.57 -15.00 4.60
CA ILE A 70 7.21 -16.01 3.76
C ILE A 70 6.11 -16.93 3.19
N PRO A 71 6.08 -17.19 1.86
CA PRO A 71 6.98 -16.69 0.83
C PRO A 71 6.77 -15.20 0.50
N GLN A 72 7.86 -14.48 0.26
CA GLN A 72 7.85 -13.03 0.08
C GLN A 72 7.70 -12.61 -1.38
N TYR A 73 6.97 -11.53 -1.64
CA TYR A 73 7.04 -10.83 -2.92
C TYR A 73 8.34 -9.99 -2.98
N PRO A 74 9.23 -10.18 -3.98
CA PRO A 74 10.57 -9.57 -3.97
C PRO A 74 10.61 -8.04 -3.88
N LEU A 75 9.53 -7.37 -4.30
CA LEU A 75 9.39 -5.92 -4.19
C LEU A 75 9.57 -5.42 -2.75
N TYR A 76 9.05 -6.15 -1.76
CA TYR A 76 9.13 -5.72 -0.36
C TYR A 76 10.58 -5.70 0.13
N SER A 77 11.32 -6.79 -0.09
CA SER A 77 12.73 -6.86 0.30
C SER A 77 13.56 -5.77 -0.36
N ALA A 78 13.37 -5.54 -1.67
CA ALA A 78 14.11 -4.51 -2.39
C ALA A 78 13.81 -3.10 -1.85
N THR A 79 12.53 -2.80 -1.61
CA THR A 79 12.11 -1.47 -1.12
C THR A 79 12.56 -1.21 0.33
N ILE A 80 12.51 -2.23 1.19
CA ILE A 80 12.97 -2.14 2.58
C ILE A 80 14.48 -1.82 2.62
N GLU A 81 15.28 -2.53 1.82
CA GLU A 81 16.72 -2.32 1.74
C GLU A 81 17.06 -0.95 1.14
N GLU A 82 16.35 -0.53 0.09
CA GLU A 82 16.50 0.80 -0.52
C GLU A 82 16.27 1.94 0.48
N PHE A 83 15.31 1.78 1.38
CA PHE A 83 14.96 2.81 2.36
C PHE A 83 15.72 2.69 3.69
N GLY A 84 16.61 1.72 3.83
CA GLY A 84 17.35 1.48 5.07
C GLY A 84 16.45 1.04 6.24
N LEU A 85 15.33 0.39 5.94
CA LEU A 85 14.40 -0.15 6.93
C LEU A 85 14.88 -1.52 7.43
N GLY A 86 14.47 -1.89 8.64
CA GLY A 86 14.71 -3.21 9.18
C GLY A 86 13.79 -4.24 8.53
N LYS A 87 14.33 -5.40 8.15
CA LYS A 87 13.54 -6.54 7.64
C LYS A 87 13.28 -7.54 8.77
N ALA A 88 12.01 -7.83 9.05
CA ALA A 88 11.61 -8.93 9.92
C ALA A 88 10.77 -9.92 9.11
N THR A 89 11.14 -11.20 9.11
CA THR A 89 10.41 -12.24 8.37
C THR A 89 9.55 -13.05 9.32
N ALA A 90 8.27 -13.18 9.03
CA ALA A 90 7.39 -14.12 9.69
C ALA A 90 7.13 -15.29 8.73
N ALA A 91 7.54 -16.50 9.12
CA ALA A 91 7.05 -17.70 8.46
C ALA A 91 5.57 -17.83 8.82
N ALA A 92 4.70 -17.83 7.81
CA ALA A 92 3.35 -18.31 8.00
C ALA A 92 3.47 -19.82 8.26
N ILE A 93 3.49 -20.20 9.54
CA ILE A 93 3.31 -21.58 9.95
C ILE A 93 1.84 -21.87 9.62
N GLU A 94 1.57 -22.85 8.76
CA GLU A 94 0.22 -23.42 8.60
C GLU A 94 -0.27 -24.02 9.92
#